data_AF-A0A2N5K9T7-F1
#
_entry.id   AF-A0A2N5K9T7-F1
#
_cell.length_a   1.000
_cell.length_b   1.000
_cell.length_c   1.000
_cell.angle_alpha   90.00
_cell.angle_beta   90.00
_cell.angle_gamma   90.00
#
_symmetry.space_group_name_H-M   'P 1'
#
loop_
_entity.id
_entity.type
_entity.pdbx_description
1 polymer ?
#
loop_
_entity_poly.entity_id
_entity_poly.type
_entity_poly.pdbx_seq_one_letter_code
_entity_poly.pdbx_strand_id
1 'polypeptide(L)'
;MADQTPLLGRIAEHARQVVALAQEEANTYRQRLVGTEHLLLGLFRVSEGIAAQTMASFGMTLPRMREAVELLAGHGSLRHPAERSEINWTQRTQDTFDLADRLRQAFGQETINTEHLLLALLEIPGNAALGVLQTMGVEREDIRDRTFTFMRQPTPLDLPQATPQLSHLDAQGHAHMVDVGAKDDTAREAIARGTVLMQAETLALIMGGGAPKGDVLATARIAGIMAAKKTSDLIPLCHPLMLSKVSVEITPDSQHSALQIEATVRTTGKTGVEMEALTAVSVAALTLYDMCKAIDRGMRLTDIRLAQKRGGKSGEIVLE
;
A
#
# COMPACT_ATOMS: atom_id res chain seq x y z
N MET A 1 10.91 -18.58 34.94
CA MET A 1 11.30 -18.82 33.53
C MET A 1 10.04 -19.20 32.78
N ALA A 2 9.42 -18.24 32.10
CA ALA A 2 8.27 -18.54 31.25
C ALA A 2 8.81 -19.10 29.93
N ASP A 3 8.28 -20.25 29.53
CA ASP A 3 8.58 -20.93 28.29
C ASP A 3 8.25 -20.02 27.09
N GLN A 4 9.27 -19.49 26.41
CA GLN A 4 9.15 -18.54 25.29
C GLN A 4 8.79 -19.21 23.94
N THR A 5 8.63 -20.54 23.95
CA THR A 5 8.36 -21.38 22.78
C THR A 5 7.04 -21.11 22.03
N PRO A 6 5.93 -20.62 22.64
CA PRO A 6 4.67 -20.42 21.91
C PRO A 6 4.67 -19.23 20.94
N LEU A 7 5.48 -18.20 21.22
CA LEU A 7 5.43 -16.93 20.49
C LEU A 7 6.20 -17.02 19.16
N LEU A 8 7.34 -17.72 19.16
CA LEU A 8 8.17 -17.97 17.97
C LEU A 8 7.49 -18.85 16.91
N GLY A 9 6.61 -19.77 17.34
CA GLY A 9 5.87 -20.65 16.42
C GLY A 9 4.83 -19.94 15.55
N ARG A 10 4.45 -18.70 15.90
CA ARG A 10 3.47 -17.89 15.18
C ARG A 10 4.09 -16.74 14.37
N ILE A 11 5.42 -16.69 14.28
CA ILE A 11 6.13 -15.64 13.54
C ILE A 11 6.37 -16.10 12.10
N ALA A 12 5.99 -15.27 11.13
CA ALA A 12 6.26 -15.50 9.71
C ALA A 12 7.77 -15.58 9.44
N GLU A 13 8.19 -16.19 8.33
CA GLU A 13 9.61 -16.42 8.02
C GLU A 13 10.43 -15.12 8.04
N HIS A 14 9.95 -14.07 7.36
CA HIS A 14 10.61 -12.76 7.35
C HIS A 14 10.66 -12.11 8.73
N ALA A 15 9.62 -12.26 9.54
CA ALA A 15 9.62 -11.72 10.91
C ALA A 15 10.54 -12.52 11.84
N ARG A 16 10.73 -13.84 11.62
CA ARG A 16 11.76 -14.64 12.32
C ARG A 16 13.15 -14.18 11.91
N GLN A 17 13.34 -13.84 10.64
CA GLN A 17 14.59 -13.27 10.15
C GLN A 17 14.89 -11.93 10.85
N VAL A 18 13.90 -11.04 10.99
CA VAL A 18 14.06 -9.78 11.76
C VAL A 18 14.57 -10.04 13.17
N VAL A 19 13.99 -11.01 13.87
CA VAL A 19 14.39 -11.39 15.25
C VAL A 19 15.83 -11.88 15.29
N ALA A 20 16.24 -12.73 14.35
CA ALA A 20 17.62 -13.21 14.25
C ALA A 20 18.61 -12.08 13.91
N LEU A 21 18.24 -11.18 13.00
CA LEU A 21 19.07 -10.04 12.60
C LEU A 21 19.21 -9.02 13.74
N ALA A 22 18.14 -8.77 14.50
CA ALA A 22 18.19 -7.95 15.72
C ALA A 22 19.18 -8.53 16.73
N GLN A 23 19.24 -9.86 16.81
CA GLN A 23 20.19 -10.54 17.67
C GLN A 23 21.64 -10.34 17.24
N GLU A 24 21.91 -10.37 15.93
CA GLU A 24 23.21 -10.06 15.36
C GLU A 24 23.61 -8.59 15.55
N GLU A 25 22.67 -7.65 15.46
CA GLU A 25 22.95 -6.23 15.71
C GLU A 25 23.34 -6.02 17.18
N ALA A 26 22.61 -6.59 18.14
CA ALA A 26 22.98 -6.52 19.55
C ALA A 26 24.38 -7.08 19.81
N ASN A 27 24.74 -8.20 19.16
CA ASN A 27 26.10 -8.76 19.22
C ASN A 27 27.15 -7.82 18.62
N THR A 28 26.83 -7.14 17.52
CA THR A 28 27.71 -6.15 16.87
C THR A 28 28.02 -4.99 17.83
N TYR A 29 27.00 -4.52 18.57
CA TYR A 29 27.15 -3.52 19.62
C TYR A 29 27.66 -4.08 20.96
N ARG A 30 27.99 -5.38 21.03
CA ARG A 30 28.44 -6.11 22.23
C ARG A 30 27.48 -5.97 23.43
N GLN A 31 26.18 -5.90 23.14
CA GLN A 31 25.15 -5.83 24.16
C GLN A 31 24.66 -7.23 24.55
N ARG A 32 24.45 -7.44 25.85
CA ARG A 32 23.89 -8.69 26.40
C ARG A 32 22.36 -8.78 26.28
N LEU A 33 21.72 -7.66 25.99
CA LEU A 33 20.27 -7.55 25.85
C LEU A 33 19.92 -7.02 24.46
N VAL A 34 18.93 -7.61 23.80
CA VAL A 34 18.37 -7.07 22.56
C VAL A 34 17.31 -6.02 22.89
N GLY A 35 17.70 -4.76 22.75
CA GLY A 35 16.81 -3.60 22.81
C GLY A 35 15.95 -3.38 21.56
N THR A 36 14.98 -2.48 21.66
CA THR A 36 14.07 -2.10 20.57
C THR A 36 14.78 -1.49 19.36
N GLU A 37 15.90 -0.82 19.59
CA GLU A 37 16.77 -0.25 18.56
C GLU A 37 17.43 -1.32 17.70
N HIS A 38 17.80 -2.46 18.30
CA HIS A 38 18.32 -3.60 17.55
C HIS A 38 17.21 -4.29 16.75
N LEU A 39 15.99 -4.37 17.32
CA LEU A 39 14.83 -4.88 16.60
C LEU A 39 14.50 -4.00 15.38
N LEU A 40 14.58 -2.67 15.54
CA LEU A 40 14.45 -1.73 14.44
C LEU A 40 15.54 -1.94 13.38
N LEU A 41 16.82 -2.06 13.75
CA LEU A 41 17.89 -2.37 12.80
C LEU A 41 17.68 -3.73 12.10
N GLY A 42 17.14 -4.72 12.81
CA GLY A 42 16.72 -6.00 12.25
C GLY A 42 15.65 -5.85 11.16
N LEU A 43 14.65 -4.98 11.37
CA LEU A 43 13.65 -4.63 10.35
C LEU A 43 14.32 -4.03 9.11
N PHE A 44 15.29 -3.12 9.29
CA PHE A 44 16.02 -2.47 8.18
C PHE A 44 16.94 -3.41 7.40
N ARG A 45 17.24 -4.60 7.92
CA ARG A 45 18.06 -5.62 7.24
C ARG A 45 17.25 -6.58 6.38
N VAL A 46 15.92 -6.60 6.53
CA VAL A 46 15.04 -7.38 5.65
C VAL A 46 14.63 -6.50 4.47
N SER A 47 14.77 -7.03 3.25
CA SER A 47 14.46 -6.32 2.00
C SER A 47 13.00 -6.47 1.55
N GLU A 48 12.24 -7.33 2.21
CA GLU A 48 10.87 -7.71 1.85
C GLU A 48 9.90 -7.49 3.01
N GLY A 49 8.60 -7.45 2.69
CA GLY A 49 7.54 -7.21 3.66
C GLY A 49 7.13 -5.74 3.78
N ILE A 50 6.00 -5.52 4.44
CA ILE A 50 5.38 -4.19 4.55
C ILE A 50 6.27 -3.23 5.33
N ALA A 51 6.97 -3.68 6.38
CA ALA A 51 7.88 -2.80 7.11
C ALA A 51 9.00 -2.26 6.20
N ALA A 52 9.60 -3.11 5.37
CA ALA A 52 10.64 -2.70 4.43
C ALA A 52 10.12 -1.66 3.43
N GLN A 53 8.92 -1.87 2.88
CA GLN A 53 8.25 -0.92 1.98
C GLN A 53 7.94 0.41 2.66
N THR A 54 7.41 0.37 3.89
CA THR A 54 7.17 1.56 4.70
C THR A 54 8.46 2.35 4.86
N MET A 55 9.52 1.72 5.34
CA MET A 55 10.78 2.41 5.63
C MET A 55 11.44 2.99 4.37
N ALA A 56 11.40 2.26 3.25
CA ALA A 56 11.89 2.72 1.96
C ALA A 56 11.16 3.99 1.47
N SER A 57 9.85 4.11 1.74
CA SER A 57 9.05 5.27 1.33
C SER A 57 9.45 6.58 2.01
N PHE A 58 10.15 6.51 3.14
CA PHE A 58 10.70 7.66 3.87
C PHE A 58 12.18 7.92 3.52
N GLY A 59 12.77 7.18 2.57
CA GLY A 59 14.18 7.32 2.21
C GLY A 59 15.14 6.96 3.36
N MET A 60 14.67 6.20 4.36
CA MET A 60 15.50 5.75 5.47
C MET A 60 16.40 4.60 5.01
N THR A 61 17.67 4.63 5.42
CA THR A 61 18.69 3.65 5.02
C THR A 61 19.38 3.06 6.24
N LEU A 62 19.70 1.76 6.21
CA LEU A 62 20.39 1.08 7.31
C LEU A 62 21.66 1.81 7.83
N PRO A 63 22.55 2.36 7.00
CA PRO A 63 23.72 3.11 7.50
C PRO A 63 23.34 4.29 8.40
N ARG A 64 22.38 5.12 7.97
CA ARG A 64 21.88 6.25 8.76
C ARG A 64 21.19 5.82 10.05
N MET A 65 20.47 4.70 10.02
CA MET A 65 19.85 4.15 11.23
C MET A 65 20.90 3.72 12.26
N ARG A 66 21.99 3.10 11.82
CA ARG A 66 23.11 2.73 12.71
C ARG A 66 23.81 3.96 13.29
N GLU A 67 24.03 5.00 12.49
CA GLU A 67 24.56 6.29 12.96
C GLU A 67 23.66 6.91 14.05
N ALA A 68 22.34 6.88 13.87
CA ALA A 68 21.39 7.38 14.86
C ALA A 68 21.39 6.55 16.15
N VAL A 69 21.53 5.22 16.06
CA VAL A 69 21.69 4.34 17.23
C VAL A 69 22.98 4.67 18.00
N GLU A 70 24.10 4.87 17.30
CA GLU A 70 25.37 5.23 17.91
C GLU A 70 25.31 6.60 18.61
N LEU A 71 24.64 7.57 17.99
CA LEU A 71 24.45 8.90 18.57
C LEU A 71 23.66 8.84 19.88
N LEU A 72 22.59 8.05 19.92
CA LEU A 72 21.74 7.90 21.10
C LEU A 72 22.38 7.04 22.20
N ALA A 73 23.21 6.07 21.83
CA ALA A 73 24.00 5.28 22.77
C ALA A 73 25.13 6.10 23.45
N GLY A 74 25.41 7.31 22.97
CA GLY A 74 26.56 8.14 23.33
C GLY A 74 26.61 8.76 24.73
N HIS A 75 25.77 8.37 25.70
CA HIS A 75 25.83 8.89 27.10
C HIS A 75 25.54 7.87 28.22
N GLY A 76 25.79 6.56 28.03
CA GLY A 76 25.84 5.68 29.20
C GLY A 76 25.87 4.17 28.95
N SER A 77 26.93 3.57 29.49
CA SER A 77 27.02 2.17 29.96
C SER A 77 27.31 1.04 28.94
N LEU A 78 28.55 0.53 29.10
CA LEU A 78 28.98 -0.88 29.00
C LEU A 78 29.31 -1.45 27.63
N ARG A 79 30.52 -1.09 27.15
CA ARG A 79 31.38 -2.00 26.40
C ARG A 79 31.97 -3.03 27.36
N HIS A 80 31.38 -4.22 27.45
CA HIS A 80 32.02 -5.41 28.03
C HIS A 80 32.12 -6.51 26.97
N PRO A 81 33.25 -7.25 26.87
CA PRO A 81 33.30 -8.43 26.01
C PRO A 81 32.35 -9.50 26.59
N ALA A 82 31.39 -9.97 25.80
CA ALA A 82 30.49 -11.04 26.21
C ALA A 82 31.09 -12.40 25.82
N GLU A 83 31.29 -13.27 26.80
CA GLU A 83 31.38 -14.71 26.59
C GLU A 83 30.01 -15.23 26.13
N ARG A 84 30.00 -16.25 25.26
CA ARG A 84 28.80 -16.85 24.67
C ARG A 84 27.85 -17.37 25.76
N SER A 85 26.86 -16.59 26.15
CA SER A 85 25.68 -17.09 26.86
C SER A 85 24.42 -16.46 26.27
N GLU A 86 23.38 -17.25 26.11
CA GLU A 86 22.04 -16.94 25.58
C GLU A 86 21.66 -15.46 25.68
N ILE A 87 21.42 -14.86 24.53
CA ILE A 87 21.08 -13.45 24.50
C ILE A 87 19.62 -13.27 24.92
N ASN A 88 19.39 -12.31 25.83
CA ASN A 88 18.09 -12.04 26.44
C ASN A 88 17.45 -10.77 25.84
N TRP A 89 16.12 -10.65 25.93
CA TRP A 89 15.36 -9.49 25.45
C TRP A 89 15.19 -8.44 26.55
N THR A 90 15.20 -7.15 26.21
CA THR A 90 14.73 -6.12 27.16
C THR A 90 13.23 -6.25 27.40
N GLN A 91 12.73 -5.75 28.55
CA GLN A 91 11.30 -5.73 28.84
C GLN A 91 10.50 -5.03 27.73
N ARG A 92 10.98 -3.89 27.23
CA ARG A 92 10.31 -3.17 26.13
C ARG A 92 10.27 -3.97 24.83
N THR A 93 11.29 -4.78 24.56
CA THR A 93 11.30 -5.68 23.39
C THR A 93 10.28 -6.81 23.57
N GLN A 94 10.12 -7.33 24.80
CA GLN A 94 9.07 -8.31 25.12
C GLN A 94 7.68 -7.70 24.96
N ASP A 95 7.45 -6.49 25.49
CA ASP A 95 6.20 -5.75 25.31
C ASP A 95 5.88 -5.51 23.82
N THR A 96 6.92 -5.33 22.99
CA THR A 96 6.80 -5.18 21.53
C THR A 96 6.27 -6.46 20.89
N PHE A 97 6.79 -7.62 21.28
CA PHE A 97 6.30 -8.89 20.76
C PHE A 97 4.87 -9.19 21.20
N ASP A 98 4.54 -8.91 22.47
CA ASP A 98 3.18 -9.08 23.00
C ASP A 98 2.18 -8.16 22.28
N LEU A 99 2.57 -6.91 22.01
CA LEU A 99 1.74 -5.99 21.24
C LEU A 99 1.63 -6.42 19.77
N ALA A 100 2.70 -6.91 19.15
CA ALA A 100 2.66 -7.43 17.79
C ALA A 100 1.70 -8.62 17.64
N ASP A 101 1.63 -9.53 18.64
CA ASP A 101 0.64 -10.62 18.62
C ASP A 101 -0.79 -10.09 18.76
N ARG A 102 -1.02 -9.08 19.61
CA ARG A 102 -2.35 -8.44 19.72
C ARG A 102 -2.77 -7.75 18.43
N LEU A 103 -1.85 -7.04 17.77
CA LEU A 103 -2.10 -6.40 16.48
C LEU A 103 -2.45 -7.44 15.42
N ARG A 104 -1.66 -8.53 15.33
CA ARG A 104 -1.98 -9.68 14.45
C ARG A 104 -3.42 -10.17 14.66
N GLN A 105 -3.82 -10.39 15.92
CA GLN A 105 -5.18 -10.82 16.24
C GLN A 105 -6.23 -9.78 15.82
N ALA A 106 -5.98 -8.51 16.08
CA ALA A 106 -6.88 -7.41 15.71
C ALA A 106 -7.06 -7.27 14.18
N PHE A 107 -6.02 -7.60 13.40
CA PHE A 107 -6.09 -7.64 11.93
C PHE A 107 -6.55 -9.00 11.37
N GLY A 108 -6.88 -9.97 12.22
CA GLY A 108 -7.36 -11.29 11.78
C GLY A 108 -6.30 -12.14 11.07
N GLN A 109 -5.01 -11.88 11.28
CA GLN A 109 -3.91 -12.60 10.62
C GLN A 109 -3.46 -13.82 11.43
N GLU A 110 -3.03 -14.89 10.76
CA GLU A 110 -2.58 -16.12 11.42
C GLU A 110 -1.17 -15.99 12.02
N THR A 111 -0.33 -15.15 11.43
CA THR A 111 1.10 -15.02 11.79
C THR A 111 1.51 -13.58 12.09
N ILE A 112 2.55 -13.42 12.92
CA ILE A 112 3.18 -12.14 13.19
C ILE A 112 4.12 -11.82 12.01
N ASN A 113 3.76 -10.81 11.23
CA ASN A 113 4.54 -10.26 10.13
C ASN A 113 5.33 -9.01 10.53
N THR A 114 6.15 -8.51 9.60
CA THR A 114 7.06 -7.38 9.81
C THR A 114 6.34 -6.07 10.20
N GLU A 115 5.15 -5.84 9.66
CA GLU A 115 4.30 -4.68 9.95
C GLU A 115 3.77 -4.69 11.37
N HIS A 116 3.46 -5.86 11.94
CA HIS A 116 3.04 -5.95 13.33
C HIS A 116 4.17 -5.59 14.28
N LEU A 117 5.41 -6.01 13.97
CA LEU A 117 6.59 -5.63 14.72
C LEU A 117 6.87 -4.12 14.61
N LEU A 118 6.77 -3.56 13.39
CA LEU A 118 6.96 -2.13 13.17
C LEU A 118 5.90 -1.30 13.90
N LEU A 119 4.62 -1.63 13.75
CA LEU A 119 3.52 -0.94 14.44
C LEU A 119 3.66 -1.04 15.97
N ALA A 120 4.01 -2.22 16.49
CA ALA A 120 4.23 -2.39 17.92
C ALA A 120 5.38 -1.50 18.44
N LEU A 121 6.47 -1.36 17.69
CA LEU A 121 7.55 -0.43 18.02
C LEU A 121 7.09 1.03 18.04
N LEU A 122 6.16 1.43 17.18
CA LEU A 122 5.67 2.82 17.14
C LEU A 122 4.75 3.16 18.33
N GLU A 123 4.05 2.15 18.86
CA GLU A 123 3.01 2.32 19.88
C GLU A 123 3.55 2.22 21.32
N ILE A 124 4.74 1.64 21.54
CA ILE A 124 5.34 1.54 22.88
C ILE A 124 6.06 2.84 23.25
N PRO A 125 5.57 3.65 24.20
CA PRO A 125 6.16 4.94 24.50
C PRO A 125 7.55 4.82 25.12
N GLY A 126 8.44 5.75 24.77
CA GLY A 126 9.77 5.87 25.39
C GLY A 126 10.72 4.70 25.11
N ASN A 127 10.47 3.91 24.06
CA ASN A 127 11.45 2.94 23.58
C ASN A 127 12.56 3.62 22.75
N ALA A 128 13.70 2.95 22.61
CA ALA A 128 14.85 3.52 21.93
C ALA A 128 14.66 3.61 20.41
N ALA A 129 13.87 2.70 19.80
CA ALA A 129 13.56 2.75 18.37
C ALA A 129 12.88 4.07 17.98
N LEU A 130 11.97 4.60 18.81
CA LEU A 130 11.34 5.90 18.60
C LEU A 130 12.36 7.05 18.61
N GLY A 131 13.33 7.02 19.52
CA GLY A 131 14.40 8.02 19.54
C GLY A 131 15.26 7.98 18.26
N VAL A 132 15.54 6.77 17.76
CA VAL A 132 16.28 6.57 16.51
C VAL A 132 15.50 7.15 15.33
N LEU A 133 14.20 6.82 15.22
CA LEU A 133 13.32 7.35 14.16
C LEU A 133 13.17 8.87 14.23
N GLN A 134 13.08 9.44 15.43
CA GLN A 134 13.00 10.89 15.62
C GLN A 134 14.27 11.60 15.19
N THR A 135 15.45 10.99 15.38
CA THR A 135 16.73 11.51 14.88
C THR A 135 16.77 11.56 13.35
N MET A 136 16.00 10.71 12.68
CA MET A 136 15.85 10.70 11.23
C MET A 136 14.88 11.78 10.71
N GLY A 137 14.23 12.54 11.59
CA GLY A 137 13.26 13.58 11.22
C GLY A 137 11.94 13.02 10.69
N VAL A 138 11.60 11.77 11.05
CA VAL A 138 10.35 11.13 10.64
C VAL A 138 9.45 10.98 11.87
N GLU A 139 8.24 11.53 11.80
CA GLU A 139 7.25 11.41 12.86
C GLU A 139 6.64 10.00 12.88
N ARG A 140 6.41 9.46 14.08
CA ARG A 140 5.87 8.09 14.24
C ARG A 140 4.48 7.94 13.61
N GLU A 141 3.65 8.99 13.65
CA GLU A 141 2.32 9.01 13.06
C GLU A 141 2.40 8.82 11.53
N ASP A 142 3.38 9.43 10.85
CA ASP A 142 3.57 9.27 9.41
C ASP A 142 3.93 7.81 9.05
N ILE A 143 4.85 7.19 9.81
CA ILE A 143 5.26 5.80 9.60
C ILE A 143 4.07 4.86 9.82
N ARG A 144 3.26 5.13 10.84
CA ARG A 144 2.06 4.36 11.15
C ARG A 144 1.03 4.45 10.03
N ASP A 145 0.69 5.66 9.59
CA ASP A 145 -0.32 5.89 8.56
C ASP A 145 0.12 5.31 7.20
N ARG A 146 1.42 5.39 6.89
CA ARG A 146 2.00 4.73 5.72
C ARG A 146 1.92 3.20 5.83
N THR A 147 2.23 2.62 6.98
CA THR A 147 2.13 1.17 7.20
C THR A 147 0.69 0.70 7.03
N PHE A 148 -0.28 1.43 7.58
CA PHE A 148 -1.70 1.15 7.36
C PHE A 148 -2.11 1.23 5.89
N THR A 149 -1.54 2.17 5.14
CA THR A 149 -1.78 2.28 3.70
C THR A 149 -1.33 1.00 2.98
N PHE A 150 -0.13 0.50 3.28
CA PHE A 150 0.38 -0.73 2.68
C PHE A 150 -0.36 -1.99 3.14
N MET A 151 -0.84 -2.04 4.39
CA MET A 151 -1.67 -3.16 4.88
C MET A 151 -3.06 -3.19 4.24
N ARG A 152 -3.61 -2.05 3.83
CA ARG A 152 -4.91 -1.93 3.15
C ARG A 152 -4.82 -2.17 1.64
N GLN A 153 -3.62 -2.05 1.08
CA GLN A 153 -3.35 -2.54 -0.27
C GLN A 153 -3.27 -4.07 -0.20
N PRO A 154 -3.86 -4.82 -1.13
CA PRO A 154 -3.71 -6.26 -1.14
C PRO A 154 -2.22 -6.61 -1.18
N THR A 155 -1.73 -7.29 -0.15
CA THR A 155 -0.36 -7.82 -0.09
C THR A 155 -0.16 -8.69 -1.34
N PRO A 156 0.84 -8.42 -2.20
CA PRO A 156 1.14 -9.31 -3.31
C PRO A 156 1.86 -10.56 -2.78
N LEU A 157 1.19 -11.43 -2.02
CA LEU A 157 1.72 -12.72 -1.57
C LEU A 157 0.57 -13.64 -1.12
N ASP A 158 -0.20 -14.11 -2.12
CA ASP A 158 -0.66 -15.52 -2.18
C ASP A 158 -0.98 -15.92 -3.63
N LEU A 159 -0.18 -15.39 -4.57
CA LEU A 159 -0.07 -16.00 -5.89
C LEU A 159 1.06 -17.04 -5.76
N PRO A 160 0.83 -18.32 -6.12
CA PRO A 160 1.91 -19.30 -6.17
C PRO A 160 3.08 -18.72 -6.96
N GLN A 161 4.31 -18.92 -6.48
CA GLN A 161 5.56 -18.50 -7.13
C GLN A 161 5.73 -19.19 -8.50
N ALA A 162 4.91 -18.83 -9.47
CA ALA A 162 5.39 -18.59 -10.81
C ALA A 162 5.89 -17.16 -10.78
N THR A 163 7.18 -16.94 -11.00
CA THR A 163 7.65 -15.62 -11.44
C THR A 163 6.75 -15.22 -12.60
N PRO A 164 5.83 -14.25 -12.47
CA PRO A 164 5.18 -13.74 -13.64
C PRO A 164 6.32 -13.01 -14.34
N GLN A 165 6.77 -13.52 -15.48
CA GLN A 165 7.49 -12.66 -16.41
C GLN A 165 6.66 -11.39 -16.50
N LEU A 166 7.22 -10.28 -16.00
CA LEU A 166 6.60 -8.97 -16.13
C LEU A 166 6.37 -8.81 -17.62
N SER A 167 5.13 -9.01 -18.07
CA SER A 167 4.86 -9.22 -19.50
C SER A 167 5.24 -7.98 -20.30
N HIS A 168 5.37 -6.84 -19.65
CA HIS A 168 5.77 -5.56 -20.23
C HIS A 168 7.27 -5.25 -20.15
N LEU A 169 8.12 -6.16 -19.64
CA LEU A 169 9.57 -5.98 -19.62
C LEU A 169 10.26 -7.05 -20.47
N ASP A 170 11.21 -6.66 -21.31
CA ASP A 170 12.03 -7.61 -22.07
C ASP A 170 13.07 -8.31 -21.17
N ALA A 171 13.86 -9.22 -21.74
CA ALA A 171 14.89 -9.94 -21.00
C ALA A 171 16.01 -9.03 -20.44
N GLN A 172 16.07 -7.77 -20.88
CA GLN A 172 17.02 -6.74 -20.45
C GLN A 172 16.39 -5.72 -19.49
N GLY A 173 15.08 -5.83 -19.21
CA GLY A 173 14.34 -4.93 -18.31
C GLY A 173 13.79 -3.68 -18.99
N HIS A 174 13.78 -3.59 -20.32
CA HIS A 174 13.16 -2.46 -21.03
C HIS A 174 11.66 -2.67 -21.20
N ALA A 175 10.91 -1.57 -21.15
CA ALA A 175 9.49 -1.54 -21.44
C ALA A 175 9.20 -2.02 -22.88
N HIS A 176 8.38 -3.05 -23.03
CA HIS A 176 7.85 -3.49 -24.30
C HIS A 176 6.34 -3.76 -24.20
N MET A 177 5.63 -3.55 -25.30
CA MET A 177 4.22 -3.91 -25.40
C MET A 177 4.12 -5.41 -25.70
N VAL A 178 3.35 -6.14 -24.90
CA VAL A 178 3.14 -7.60 -25.07
C VAL A 178 2.55 -7.89 -26.44
N ASP A 179 3.13 -8.80 -27.21
CA ASP A 179 2.46 -9.30 -28.40
C ASP A 179 1.25 -10.18 -28.01
N VAL A 180 0.06 -9.76 -28.44
CA VAL A 180 -1.19 -10.47 -28.21
C VAL A 180 -1.73 -11.11 -29.49
N GLY A 181 -1.05 -10.98 -30.63
CA GLY A 181 -1.54 -11.36 -31.97
C GLY A 181 -2.01 -12.80 -32.08
N ALA A 182 -1.33 -13.74 -31.40
CA ALA A 182 -1.68 -15.16 -31.38
C ALA A 182 -2.86 -15.53 -30.45
N LYS A 183 -3.35 -14.60 -29.63
CA LYS A 183 -4.50 -14.85 -28.73
C LYS A 183 -5.82 -14.72 -29.50
N ASP A 184 -6.81 -15.50 -29.13
CA ASP A 184 -8.15 -15.39 -29.69
C ASP A 184 -8.89 -14.15 -29.19
N ASP A 185 -9.80 -13.66 -30.02
CA ASP A 185 -10.74 -12.60 -29.63
C ASP A 185 -11.85 -13.20 -28.75
N THR A 186 -12.02 -12.62 -27.56
CA THR A 186 -13.07 -13.02 -26.62
C THR A 186 -13.82 -11.80 -26.13
N ALA A 187 -15.08 -11.97 -25.73
CA ALA A 187 -15.82 -10.93 -25.03
C ALA A 187 -15.14 -10.60 -23.70
N ARG A 188 -14.97 -9.31 -23.42
CA ARG A 188 -14.27 -8.80 -22.25
C ARG A 188 -15.05 -7.66 -21.63
N GLU A 189 -15.05 -7.63 -20.31
CA GLU A 189 -15.67 -6.59 -19.51
C GLU A 189 -14.79 -6.24 -18.33
N ALA A 190 -14.77 -4.97 -17.95
CA ALA A 190 -14.21 -4.49 -16.70
C ALA A 190 -15.14 -3.45 -16.08
N ILE A 191 -15.25 -3.51 -14.76
CA ILE A 191 -15.95 -2.52 -13.93
C ILE A 191 -14.94 -1.93 -12.96
N ALA A 192 -14.82 -0.61 -12.95
CA ALA A 192 -13.99 0.13 -12.02
C ALA A 192 -14.83 1.12 -11.21
N ARG A 193 -14.41 1.40 -9.99
CA ARG A 193 -15.08 2.32 -9.06
C ARG A 193 -14.11 3.34 -8.50
N GLY A 194 -14.62 4.48 -8.05
CA GLY A 194 -13.85 5.50 -7.34
C GLY A 194 -14.75 6.52 -6.66
N THR A 195 -14.20 7.23 -5.67
CA THR A 195 -14.94 8.17 -4.83
C THR A 195 -14.35 9.57 -4.96
N VAL A 196 -15.21 10.60 -4.99
CA VAL A 196 -14.80 11.99 -4.78
C VAL A 196 -15.44 12.51 -3.50
N LEU A 197 -14.62 12.68 -2.47
CA LEU A 197 -15.01 13.28 -1.19
C LEU A 197 -14.99 14.80 -1.30
N MET A 198 -15.97 15.47 -0.69
CA MET A 198 -16.13 16.92 -0.71
C MET A 198 -16.84 17.43 0.55
N GLN A 199 -16.95 18.75 0.70
CA GLN A 199 -17.81 19.34 1.72
C GLN A 199 -19.30 19.09 1.40
N ALA A 200 -20.13 18.99 2.44
CA ALA A 200 -21.56 18.75 2.29
C ALA A 200 -22.26 19.85 1.46
N GLU A 201 -21.81 21.11 1.59
CA GLU A 201 -22.29 22.25 0.84
C GLU A 201 -21.96 22.13 -0.65
N THR A 202 -20.78 21.60 -0.97
CA THR A 202 -20.35 21.34 -2.36
C THR A 202 -21.25 20.29 -3.00
N LEU A 203 -21.50 19.19 -2.29
CA LEU A 203 -22.38 18.13 -2.76
C LEU A 203 -23.80 18.65 -2.97
N ALA A 204 -24.35 19.40 -2.00
CA ALA A 204 -25.67 19.99 -2.10
C ALA A 204 -25.79 20.94 -3.31
N LEU A 205 -24.74 21.73 -3.57
CA LEU A 205 -24.70 22.65 -4.71
C LEU A 205 -24.63 21.92 -6.05
N ILE A 206 -23.86 20.83 -6.14
CA ILE A 206 -23.84 19.95 -7.33
C ILE A 206 -25.23 19.35 -7.57
N MET A 207 -25.85 18.79 -6.52
CA MET A 207 -27.17 18.17 -6.60
C MET A 207 -28.29 19.17 -6.94
N GLY A 208 -28.14 20.42 -6.48
CA GLY A 208 -29.04 21.52 -6.79
C GLY A 208 -28.82 22.17 -8.16
N GLY A 209 -27.81 21.74 -8.93
CA GLY A 209 -27.48 22.32 -10.24
C GLY A 209 -26.90 23.74 -10.16
N GLY A 210 -26.45 24.19 -9.00
CA GLY A 210 -25.97 25.55 -8.74
C GLY A 210 -24.48 25.78 -9.05
N ALA A 211 -23.83 24.83 -9.74
CA ALA A 211 -22.41 24.93 -10.04
C ALA A 211 -22.12 26.04 -11.08
N PRO A 212 -21.14 26.94 -10.83
CA PRO A 212 -20.83 28.06 -11.73
C PRO A 212 -20.49 27.65 -13.16
N LYS A 213 -20.05 26.40 -13.36
CA LYS A 213 -19.60 25.85 -14.64
C LYS A 213 -20.65 25.00 -15.37
N GLY A 214 -21.90 24.96 -14.89
CA GLY A 214 -22.99 24.19 -15.51
C GLY A 214 -23.14 22.78 -14.96
N ASP A 215 -23.64 21.85 -15.79
CA ASP A 215 -23.92 20.47 -15.36
C ASP A 215 -22.64 19.65 -15.13
N VAL A 216 -22.23 19.62 -13.86
CA VAL A 216 -21.02 18.94 -13.39
C VAL A 216 -21.06 17.43 -13.66
N LEU A 217 -22.20 16.80 -13.40
CA LEU A 217 -22.33 15.35 -13.49
C LEU A 217 -22.37 14.89 -14.95
N ALA A 218 -23.09 15.60 -15.82
CA ALA A 218 -23.09 15.30 -17.25
C ALA A 218 -21.70 15.50 -17.88
N THR A 219 -21.02 16.59 -17.52
CA THR A 219 -19.66 16.87 -18.00
C THR A 219 -18.69 15.77 -17.58
N ALA A 220 -18.71 15.36 -16.31
CA ALA A 220 -17.86 14.29 -15.79
C ALA A 220 -18.14 12.93 -16.45
N ARG A 221 -19.42 12.60 -16.72
CA ARG A 221 -19.78 11.38 -17.47
C ARG A 221 -19.20 11.36 -18.87
N ILE A 222 -19.35 12.45 -19.61
CA ILE A 222 -18.80 12.57 -20.98
C ILE A 222 -17.28 12.48 -20.94
N ALA A 223 -16.63 13.15 -19.99
CA ALA A 223 -15.18 13.10 -19.82
C ALA A 223 -14.69 11.67 -19.56
N GLY A 224 -15.33 10.91 -18.67
CA GLY A 224 -15.00 9.50 -18.43
C GLY A 224 -15.17 8.62 -19.68
N ILE A 225 -16.25 8.82 -20.45
CA ILE A 225 -16.47 8.09 -21.71
C ILE A 225 -15.39 8.42 -22.76
N MET A 226 -15.01 9.69 -22.87
CA MET A 226 -13.93 10.11 -23.76
C MET A 226 -12.58 9.55 -23.33
N ALA A 227 -12.34 9.49 -22.02
CA ALA A 227 -11.09 9.02 -21.45
C ALA A 227 -10.87 7.52 -21.69
N ALA A 228 -11.90 6.67 -21.52
CA ALA A 228 -11.80 5.25 -21.87
C ALA A 228 -11.33 5.04 -23.32
N LYS A 229 -11.87 5.83 -24.27
CA LYS A 229 -11.47 5.74 -25.68
C LYS A 229 -10.05 6.23 -25.96
N LYS A 230 -9.45 6.97 -25.02
CA LYS A 230 -8.10 7.53 -25.11
C LYS A 230 -7.10 6.82 -24.21
N THR A 231 -7.46 5.69 -23.60
CA THR A 231 -6.58 4.99 -22.66
C THR A 231 -5.23 4.61 -23.27
N SER A 232 -5.19 4.13 -24.51
CA SER A 232 -3.92 3.81 -25.19
C SER A 232 -3.09 5.03 -25.59
N ASP A 233 -3.69 6.22 -25.68
CA ASP A 233 -2.95 7.48 -25.84
C ASP A 233 -2.26 7.90 -24.54
N LEU A 234 -2.80 7.48 -23.39
CA LEU A 234 -2.38 7.92 -22.05
C LEU A 234 -1.47 6.91 -21.35
N ILE A 235 -1.75 5.61 -21.49
CA ILE A 235 -1.03 4.52 -20.82
C ILE A 235 -0.05 3.88 -21.82
N PRO A 236 1.27 4.08 -21.69
CA PRO A 236 2.23 3.86 -22.77
C PRO A 236 2.27 2.46 -23.40
N LEU A 237 1.90 1.41 -22.65
CA LEU A 237 2.00 0.01 -23.10
C LEU A 237 0.63 -0.66 -23.25
N CYS A 238 -0.47 0.12 -23.22
CA CYS A 238 -1.80 -0.38 -23.53
C CYS A 238 -1.96 -0.54 -25.05
N HIS A 239 -2.55 -1.66 -25.46
CA HIS A 239 -2.95 -1.85 -26.85
C HIS A 239 -4.11 -0.90 -27.22
N PRO A 240 -4.17 -0.40 -28.46
CA PRO A 240 -5.38 0.23 -28.96
C PRO A 240 -6.50 -0.80 -29.09
N LEU A 241 -7.67 -0.53 -28.48
CA LEU A 241 -8.83 -1.43 -28.47
C LEU A 241 -10.08 -0.74 -29.03
N MET A 242 -10.83 -1.48 -29.84
CA MET A 242 -12.15 -1.05 -30.31
C MET A 242 -13.19 -1.36 -29.24
N LEU A 243 -13.52 -0.36 -28.42
CA LEU A 243 -14.49 -0.51 -27.33
C LEU A 243 -15.91 -0.65 -27.89
N SER A 244 -16.65 -1.65 -27.42
CA SER A 244 -18.05 -1.90 -27.81
C SER A 244 -19.06 -1.24 -26.89
N LYS A 245 -18.69 -1.00 -25.62
CA LYS A 245 -19.50 -0.26 -24.65
C LYS A 245 -18.60 0.50 -23.68
N VAL A 246 -19.01 1.73 -23.36
CA VAL A 246 -18.51 2.47 -22.20
C VAL A 246 -19.72 3.10 -21.51
N SER A 247 -19.92 2.84 -20.23
CA SER A 247 -20.88 3.57 -19.38
C SER A 247 -20.18 4.09 -18.14
N VAL A 248 -20.55 5.31 -17.73
CA VAL A 248 -20.06 5.95 -16.51
C VAL A 248 -21.28 6.43 -15.73
N GLU A 249 -21.42 5.88 -14.53
CA GLU A 249 -22.47 6.24 -13.58
C GLU A 249 -21.86 7.03 -12.43
N ILE A 250 -22.56 8.08 -12.00
CA ILE A 250 -22.13 8.93 -10.88
C ILE A 250 -23.31 9.06 -9.94
N THR A 251 -23.18 8.55 -8.73
CA THR A 251 -24.23 8.52 -7.72
C THR A 251 -23.81 9.29 -6.47
N PRO A 252 -24.71 10.11 -5.88
CA PRO A 252 -24.40 10.83 -4.65
C PRO A 252 -24.47 9.91 -3.43
N ASP A 253 -23.53 10.11 -2.51
CA ASP A 253 -23.54 9.57 -1.16
C ASP A 253 -23.62 10.73 -0.16
N SER A 254 -24.84 11.08 0.21
CA SER A 254 -25.11 12.18 1.14
C SER A 254 -24.63 11.91 2.55
N GLN A 255 -24.46 10.64 2.95
CA GLN A 255 -23.99 10.30 4.30
C GLN A 255 -22.52 10.62 4.47
N HIS A 256 -21.72 10.37 3.43
CA HIS A 256 -20.27 10.57 3.45
C HIS A 256 -19.82 11.85 2.72
N SER A 257 -20.76 12.69 2.26
CA SER A 257 -20.48 13.89 1.46
C SER A 257 -19.60 13.56 0.25
N ALA A 258 -20.05 12.60 -0.56
CA ALA A 258 -19.26 12.05 -1.66
C ALA A 258 -20.06 11.87 -2.96
N LEU A 259 -19.32 11.75 -4.06
CA LEU A 259 -19.82 11.20 -5.33
C LEU A 259 -19.10 9.88 -5.60
N GLN A 260 -19.88 8.81 -5.77
CA GLN A 260 -19.40 7.50 -6.20
C GLN A 260 -19.44 7.44 -7.73
N ILE A 261 -18.37 6.95 -8.34
CA ILE A 261 -18.23 6.81 -9.78
C ILE A 261 -18.06 5.33 -10.08
N GLU A 262 -18.84 4.80 -11.01
CA GLU A 262 -18.67 3.46 -11.55
C GLU A 262 -18.54 3.53 -13.08
N ALA A 263 -17.51 2.92 -13.64
CA ALA A 263 -17.33 2.80 -15.08
C ALA A 263 -17.37 1.32 -15.49
N THR A 264 -18.23 0.98 -16.45
CA THR A 264 -18.26 -0.33 -17.10
C THR A 264 -17.78 -0.20 -18.55
N VAL A 265 -16.76 -0.98 -18.92
CA VAL A 265 -16.21 -1.01 -20.27
C VAL A 265 -16.29 -2.42 -20.84
N ARG A 266 -16.67 -2.55 -22.12
CA ARG A 266 -16.68 -3.82 -22.85
C ARG A 266 -15.96 -3.72 -24.18
N THR A 267 -15.40 -4.85 -24.61
CA THR A 267 -14.89 -5.05 -25.97
C THR A 267 -14.97 -6.53 -26.35
N THR A 268 -14.71 -6.83 -27.62
CA THR A 268 -14.32 -8.16 -28.07
C THR A 268 -12.90 -8.04 -28.60
N GLY A 269 -11.94 -8.72 -27.98
CA GLY A 269 -10.53 -8.57 -28.35
C GLY A 269 -9.58 -9.53 -27.65
N LYS A 270 -8.28 -9.33 -27.89
CA LYS A 270 -7.18 -10.21 -27.44
C LYS A 270 -6.65 -9.90 -26.03
N THR A 271 -6.97 -8.72 -25.50
CA THR A 271 -6.55 -8.26 -24.16
C THR A 271 -7.69 -7.56 -23.43
N GLY A 272 -7.59 -7.51 -22.10
CA GLY A 272 -8.59 -6.95 -21.19
C GLY A 272 -8.80 -5.44 -21.33
N VAL A 273 -9.85 -4.93 -20.68
CA VAL A 273 -10.25 -3.51 -20.67
C VAL A 273 -10.22 -2.89 -19.28
N GLU A 274 -9.41 -3.46 -18.38
CA GLU A 274 -9.25 -2.97 -17.01
C GLU A 274 -8.77 -1.52 -17.00
N MET A 275 -7.82 -1.20 -17.88
CA MET A 275 -7.22 0.13 -17.95
C MET A 275 -8.21 1.17 -18.47
N GLU A 276 -9.08 0.81 -19.42
CA GLU A 276 -10.12 1.70 -19.94
C GLU A 276 -11.15 2.05 -18.85
N ALA A 277 -11.56 1.08 -18.05
CA ALA A 277 -12.47 1.32 -16.93
C ALA A 277 -11.83 2.22 -15.85
N LEU A 278 -10.59 1.93 -15.46
CA LEU A 278 -9.85 2.73 -14.47
C LEU A 278 -9.58 4.15 -14.96
N THR A 279 -9.23 4.31 -16.24
CA THR A 279 -9.01 5.63 -16.85
C THR A 279 -10.30 6.44 -16.88
N ALA A 280 -11.43 5.82 -17.22
CA ALA A 280 -12.74 6.48 -17.20
C ALA A 280 -13.11 7.04 -15.82
N VAL A 281 -12.97 6.23 -14.76
CA VAL A 281 -13.21 6.67 -13.38
C VAL A 281 -12.27 7.82 -13.01
N SER A 282 -10.98 7.68 -13.32
CA SER A 282 -9.96 8.66 -12.96
C SER A 282 -10.23 10.03 -13.59
N VAL A 283 -10.54 10.06 -14.89
CA VAL A 283 -10.78 11.32 -15.59
C VAL A 283 -12.15 11.91 -15.24
N ALA A 284 -13.17 11.08 -14.99
CA ALA A 284 -14.44 11.56 -14.44
C ALA A 284 -14.22 12.26 -13.08
N ALA A 285 -13.43 11.65 -12.19
CA ALA A 285 -13.09 12.23 -10.88
C ALA A 285 -12.29 13.54 -11.03
N LEU A 286 -11.29 13.59 -11.91
CA LEU A 286 -10.54 14.82 -12.22
C LEU A 286 -11.44 15.93 -12.78
N THR A 287 -12.45 15.55 -13.57
CA THR A 287 -13.41 16.49 -14.14
C THR A 287 -14.33 17.06 -13.05
N LEU A 288 -14.84 16.21 -12.14
CA LEU A 288 -15.58 16.67 -10.96
C LEU A 288 -14.75 17.67 -10.15
N TYR A 289 -13.48 17.35 -9.92
CA TYR A 289 -12.56 18.27 -9.25
C TYR A 289 -12.42 19.59 -10.01
N ASP A 290 -12.15 19.57 -11.31
CA ASP A 290 -11.97 20.79 -12.11
C ASP A 290 -13.20 21.70 -12.08
N MET A 291 -14.39 21.08 -12.14
CA MET A 291 -15.68 21.76 -12.16
C MET A 291 -16.02 22.42 -10.81
N CYS A 292 -15.54 21.86 -9.69
CA CYS A 292 -15.92 22.30 -8.35
C CYS A 292 -14.78 22.92 -7.52
N LYS A 293 -13.51 22.88 -7.97
CA LYS A 293 -12.34 23.39 -7.20
C LYS A 293 -12.41 24.87 -6.81
N ALA A 294 -13.24 25.67 -7.47
CA ALA A 294 -13.44 27.06 -7.10
C ALA A 294 -14.30 27.21 -5.82
N ILE A 295 -15.20 26.25 -5.58
CA ILE A 295 -16.07 26.16 -4.41
C ILE A 295 -15.34 25.40 -3.29
N ASP A 296 -14.73 24.28 -3.63
CA ASP A 296 -14.07 23.38 -2.68
C ASP A 296 -12.74 22.87 -3.22
N ARG A 297 -11.65 23.44 -2.69
CA ARG A 297 -10.28 23.04 -3.06
C ARG A 297 -9.82 21.78 -2.33
N GLY A 298 -10.51 21.42 -1.24
CA GLY A 298 -10.17 20.31 -0.35
C GLY A 298 -10.71 18.96 -0.80
N MET A 299 -11.42 18.90 -1.93
CA MET A 299 -11.93 17.65 -2.49
C MET A 299 -10.82 16.61 -2.66
N ARG A 300 -11.15 15.35 -2.40
CA ARG A 300 -10.21 14.23 -2.49
C ARG A 300 -10.75 13.15 -3.42
N LEU A 301 -9.90 12.70 -4.34
CA LEU A 301 -10.17 11.57 -5.22
C LEU A 301 -9.58 10.34 -4.54
N THR A 302 -10.42 9.40 -4.13
CA THR A 302 -10.02 8.22 -3.37
C THR A 302 -10.55 6.93 -3.99
N ASP A 303 -9.96 5.83 -3.57
CA ASP A 303 -10.45 4.47 -3.82
C ASP A 303 -10.72 4.13 -5.29
N ILE A 304 -9.93 4.69 -6.21
CA ILE A 304 -9.99 4.31 -7.64
C ILE A 304 -9.42 2.90 -7.79
N ARG A 305 -10.27 1.95 -8.17
CA ARG A 305 -9.93 0.53 -8.18
C ARG A 305 -10.80 -0.27 -9.15
N LEU A 306 -10.31 -1.46 -9.50
CA LEU A 306 -11.07 -2.42 -10.28
C LEU A 306 -12.01 -3.18 -9.34
N ALA A 307 -13.30 -3.22 -9.67
CA ALA A 307 -14.32 -3.96 -8.91
C ALA A 307 -14.56 -5.35 -9.52
N GLN A 308 -14.56 -5.45 -10.85
CA GLN A 308 -14.80 -6.72 -11.54
C GLN A 308 -14.11 -6.74 -12.91
N LYS A 309 -13.72 -7.94 -13.36
CA LYS A 309 -13.43 -8.19 -14.77
C LYS A 309 -13.91 -9.55 -15.23
N ARG A 310 -14.24 -9.66 -16.51
CA ARG A 310 -14.66 -10.90 -17.15
C ARG A 310 -13.96 -11.08 -18.49
N GLY A 311 -13.64 -12.33 -18.83
CA GLY A 311 -13.17 -12.73 -20.15
C GLY A 311 -11.66 -12.91 -20.28
N GLY A 312 -11.25 -13.61 -21.34
CA GLY A 312 -9.88 -14.06 -21.54
C GLY A 312 -9.50 -15.26 -20.66
N LYS A 313 -8.20 -15.61 -20.66
CA LYS A 313 -7.67 -16.81 -19.98
C LYS A 313 -7.93 -16.84 -18.47
N SER A 314 -7.98 -15.67 -17.83
CA SER A 314 -8.19 -15.54 -16.38
C SER A 314 -9.64 -15.72 -15.95
N GLY A 315 -10.59 -15.83 -16.88
CA GLY A 315 -12.01 -16.01 -16.56
C GLY A 315 -12.65 -14.76 -15.96
N GLU A 316 -13.56 -14.98 -15.00
CA GLU A 316 -14.20 -13.93 -14.22
C GLU A 316 -13.45 -13.72 -12.90
N ILE A 317 -13.14 -12.46 -12.58
CA ILE A 317 -12.59 -12.04 -11.30
C ILE A 317 -13.51 -10.97 -10.73
N VAL A 318 -14.04 -11.25 -9.54
CA VAL A 318 -14.87 -10.33 -8.75
C VAL A 318 -14.03 -9.91 -7.55
N LEU A 319 -13.75 -8.61 -7.43
CA LEU A 319 -12.97 -8.02 -6.34
C LEU A 319 -13.89 -7.32 -5.32
N GLU A 320 -15.15 -7.05 -5.70
CA GLU A 320 -16.22 -6.47 -4.89
C GLU A 320 -17.57 -7.12 -5.18
#